data_AF-A0A7Y0N1Y2-F1
#
_entry.id   AF-A0A7Y0N1Y2-F1
#
_cell.length_a   1.000
_cell.length_b   1.000
_cell.length_c   1.000
_cell.angle_alpha   90.00
_cell.angle_beta   90.00
_cell.angle_gamma   90.00
#
_symmetry.space_group_name_H-M   'P 1'
#
loop_
_entity.id
_entity.type
_entity.pdbx_description
1 polymer ?
#
loop_
_entity_poly.entity_id
_entity_poly.type
_entity_poly.pdbx_seq_one_letter_code
_entity_poly.pdbx_strand_id
1 'polypeptide(L)'
;MNPATLWRSVFMPRQPQWTRTQQRQADILSLFTFIAFLVGIYSLIKWFKHGHESLILTSVILITLELLSASSLKWFKQPALSLNLGFVGMSVHALNIIYQSGGEVDSTQTYWVPLLVVAFFLSGTRLIAIAWSGVVIAISALMTHQHVSGFEFPQLVLSEASQRLEIWSGTVLPLVVICIAQAFTAKQRDDAIENAEAAKVES
;
A
#
# COMPACT_ATOMS: atom_id res chain seq x y z
N MET A 1 22.13 -9.58 -9.59
CA MET A 1 21.06 -8.56 -9.47
C MET A 1 19.94 -9.13 -8.63
N ASN A 2 19.46 -8.39 -7.63
CA ASN A 2 18.28 -8.81 -6.86
C ASN A 2 16.98 -8.39 -7.60
N PRO A 3 15.82 -9.01 -7.32
CA PRO A 3 14.58 -8.71 -8.04
C PRO A 3 14.16 -7.24 -8.00
N ALA A 4 14.38 -6.55 -6.87
CA ALA A 4 14.08 -5.12 -6.73
C ALA A 4 14.95 -4.23 -7.64
N THR A 5 16.24 -4.55 -7.78
CA THR A 5 17.15 -3.84 -8.70
C THR A 5 16.81 -4.09 -10.17
N LEU A 6 16.28 -5.28 -10.51
CA LEU A 6 15.75 -5.57 -11.84
C LEU A 6 14.47 -4.77 -12.11
N TRP A 7 13.52 -4.75 -11.16
CA TRP A 7 12.31 -3.92 -11.29
C TRP A 7 12.65 -2.46 -11.52
N ARG A 8 13.55 -1.92 -10.69
CA ARG A 8 14.06 -0.56 -10.81
C ARG A 8 14.72 -0.32 -12.17
N SER A 9 15.55 -1.24 -12.67
CA SER A 9 16.22 -1.04 -13.97
C SER A 9 15.27 -1.09 -15.16
N VAL A 10 14.16 -1.83 -15.03
CA VAL A 10 13.12 -1.90 -16.05
C VAL A 10 12.25 -0.65 -16.08
N PHE A 11 11.87 -0.11 -14.90
CA PHE A 11 10.85 0.93 -14.76
C PHE A 11 11.37 2.34 -14.41
N MET A 12 12.63 2.50 -14.00
CA MET A 12 13.19 3.84 -13.81
C MET A 12 13.71 4.46 -15.10
N PRO A 13 13.50 5.78 -15.32
CA PRO A 13 14.14 6.48 -16.42
C PRO A 13 15.65 6.57 -16.17
N ARG A 14 16.45 6.44 -17.23
CA ARG A 14 17.93 6.45 -17.14
C ARG A 14 18.53 7.81 -16.80
N GLN A 15 17.87 8.90 -17.21
CA GLN A 15 18.33 10.28 -16.96
C GLN A 15 17.12 11.22 -16.79
N PRO A 16 16.45 11.20 -15.63
CA PRO A 16 15.44 12.20 -15.31
C PRO A 16 16.09 13.53 -14.90
N GLN A 17 15.52 14.66 -15.32
CA GLN A 17 15.83 15.99 -14.75
C GLN A 17 14.97 16.23 -13.50
N TRP A 18 15.04 15.33 -12.52
CA TRP A 18 14.26 15.41 -11.28
C TRP A 18 15.02 16.14 -10.18
N THR A 19 14.27 16.87 -9.34
CA THR A 19 14.82 17.41 -8.09
C THR A 19 15.18 16.26 -7.13
N ARG A 20 16.02 16.51 -6.11
CA ARG A 20 16.34 15.50 -5.08
C ARG A 20 15.08 14.91 -4.43
N THR A 21 14.06 15.73 -4.21
CA THR A 21 12.77 15.31 -3.65
C THR A 21 12.02 14.36 -4.59
N GLN A 22 11.96 14.69 -5.89
CA GLN A 22 11.32 13.83 -6.90
C GLN A 22 12.07 12.51 -7.08
N GLN A 23 13.41 12.53 -7.05
CA GLN A 23 14.22 11.32 -7.10
C GLN A 23 13.94 10.40 -5.91
N ARG A 24 13.97 10.94 -4.69
CA ARG A 24 13.63 10.17 -3.48
C ARG A 24 12.22 9.58 -3.55
N GLN A 25 11.24 10.36 -4.03
CA GLN A 25 9.87 9.90 -4.19
C GLN A 25 9.78 8.77 -5.20
N ALA A 26 10.45 8.88 -6.34
CA ALA A 26 10.49 7.85 -7.36
C ALA A 26 11.17 6.56 -6.86
N ASP A 27 12.20 6.68 -6.01
CA ASP A 27 12.88 5.54 -5.40
C ASP A 27 11.97 4.76 -4.46
N ILE A 28 11.27 5.47 -3.56
CA ILE A 28 10.29 4.88 -2.65
C ILE A 28 9.16 4.24 -3.45
N LEU A 29 8.62 4.97 -4.43
CA LEU A 29 7.51 4.50 -5.25
C LEU A 29 7.88 3.27 -6.09
N SER A 30 9.09 3.20 -6.63
CA SER A 30 9.58 2.03 -7.34
C SER A 30 9.63 0.78 -6.46
N LEU A 31 9.96 0.94 -5.17
CA LEU A 31 9.97 -0.19 -4.23
C LEU A 31 8.55 -0.58 -3.83
N PHE A 32 7.69 0.40 -3.53
CA PHE A 32 6.30 0.15 -3.14
C PHE A 32 5.50 -0.52 -4.26
N THR A 33 5.62 -0.04 -5.49
CA THR A 33 4.96 -0.66 -6.67
C THR A 33 5.41 -2.08 -6.89
N PHE A 34 6.71 -2.38 -6.68
CA PHE A 34 7.22 -3.74 -6.76
C PHE A 34 6.63 -4.65 -5.68
N ILE A 35 6.59 -4.19 -4.43
CA ILE A 35 6.03 -4.97 -3.32
C ILE A 35 4.53 -5.19 -3.53
N ALA A 36 3.78 -4.14 -3.89
CA ALA A 36 2.35 -4.22 -4.16
C ALA A 36 2.04 -5.16 -5.34
N PHE A 37 2.88 -5.17 -6.38
CA PHE A 37 2.79 -6.12 -7.48
C PHE A 37 2.97 -7.58 -7.01
N LEU A 38 3.98 -7.85 -6.15
CA LEU A 38 4.17 -9.19 -5.58
C LEU A 38 3.00 -9.61 -4.69
N VAL A 39 2.47 -8.68 -3.88
CA VAL A 39 1.27 -8.90 -3.06
C VAL A 39 0.08 -9.23 -3.96
N GLY A 40 -0.11 -8.51 -5.07
CA GLY A 40 -1.15 -8.78 -6.05
C GLY A 40 -1.04 -10.17 -6.68
N ILE A 41 0.16 -10.60 -7.07
CA ILE A 41 0.38 -11.97 -7.59
C ILE A 41 0.05 -13.01 -6.53
N TYR A 42 0.57 -12.84 -5.31
CA TYR A 42 0.30 -13.75 -4.21
C TYR A 42 -1.21 -13.84 -3.92
N SER A 43 -1.88 -12.70 -3.86
CA SER A 43 -3.32 -12.60 -3.63
C SER A 43 -4.11 -13.28 -4.74
N LEU A 44 -3.75 -13.05 -6.01
CA LEU A 44 -4.37 -13.70 -7.16
C LEU A 44 -4.28 -15.23 -7.05
N ILE A 45 -3.08 -15.77 -6.78
CA ILE A 45 -2.88 -17.22 -6.63
C ILE A 45 -3.70 -17.76 -5.45
N LYS A 46 -3.71 -17.05 -4.33
CA LYS A 46 -4.45 -17.44 -3.11
C LYS A 46 -5.95 -17.53 -3.40
N TRP A 47 -6.53 -16.47 -3.95
CA TRP A 47 -7.97 -16.37 -4.15
C TRP A 47 -8.48 -17.19 -5.32
N PHE A 48 -7.64 -17.45 -6.32
CA PHE A 48 -7.94 -18.40 -7.39
C PHE A 48 -8.11 -19.82 -6.84
N LYS A 49 -7.24 -20.26 -5.91
CA LYS A 49 -7.36 -21.57 -5.25
C LYS A 49 -8.62 -21.71 -4.40
N HIS A 50 -9.15 -20.61 -3.90
CA HIS A 50 -10.35 -20.58 -3.05
C HIS A 50 -11.64 -20.17 -3.79
N GLY A 51 -11.58 -19.90 -5.11
CA GLY A 51 -12.76 -19.59 -5.92
C GLY A 51 -13.43 -18.24 -5.60
N HIS A 52 -12.74 -17.30 -4.98
CA HIS A 52 -13.31 -16.00 -4.61
C HIS A 52 -13.17 -14.97 -5.75
N GLU A 53 -14.15 -14.94 -6.65
CA GLU A 53 -14.12 -14.12 -7.89
C GLU A 53 -13.84 -12.62 -7.66
N SER A 54 -14.48 -12.01 -6.66
CA SER A 54 -14.27 -10.60 -6.33
C SER A 54 -12.80 -10.29 -5.93
N LEU A 55 -12.18 -11.20 -5.17
CA LEU A 55 -10.79 -11.04 -4.74
C LEU A 55 -9.81 -11.36 -5.87
N ILE A 56 -10.14 -12.31 -6.74
CA ILE A 56 -9.40 -12.56 -7.99
C ILE A 56 -9.40 -11.30 -8.86
N LEU A 57 -10.58 -10.71 -9.11
CA LEU A 57 -10.73 -9.51 -9.93
C LEU A 57 -9.91 -8.35 -9.37
N THR A 58 -10.05 -8.05 -8.08
CA THR A 58 -9.31 -6.95 -7.46
C THR A 58 -7.80 -7.22 -7.37
N SER A 59 -7.36 -8.48 -7.32
CA SER A 59 -5.94 -8.84 -7.44
C SER A 59 -5.40 -8.53 -8.84
N VAL A 60 -6.17 -8.82 -9.90
CA VAL A 60 -5.81 -8.47 -11.28
C VAL A 60 -5.77 -6.94 -11.47
N ILE A 61 -6.74 -6.22 -10.89
CA ILE A 61 -6.76 -4.74 -10.90
C ILE A 61 -5.51 -4.19 -10.22
N LEU A 62 -5.15 -4.71 -9.04
CA LEU A 62 -3.94 -4.32 -8.32
C LEU A 62 -2.70 -4.55 -9.19
N ILE A 63 -2.49 -5.77 -9.70
CA ILE A 63 -1.34 -6.09 -10.56
C ILE A 63 -1.25 -5.13 -11.76
N THR A 64 -2.38 -4.90 -12.42
CA THR A 64 -2.44 -4.05 -13.62
C THR A 64 -2.08 -2.60 -13.26
N LEU A 65 -2.65 -2.06 -12.19
CA LEU A 65 -2.40 -0.69 -11.75
C LEU A 65 -0.97 -0.49 -11.27
N GLU A 66 -0.35 -1.48 -10.61
CA GLU A 66 1.06 -1.39 -10.22
C GLU A 66 2.00 -1.42 -11.43
N LEU A 67 1.69 -2.23 -12.44
CA LEU A 67 2.42 -2.24 -13.70
C LEU A 67 2.27 -0.91 -14.45
N LEU A 68 1.05 -0.35 -14.52
CA LEU A 68 0.79 0.95 -15.12
C LEU A 68 1.48 2.08 -14.35
N SER A 69 1.45 2.01 -13.02
CA SER A 69 2.15 2.93 -12.13
C SER A 69 3.65 2.91 -12.41
N ALA A 70 4.31 1.75 -12.32
CA ALA A 70 5.74 1.62 -12.58
C ALA A 70 6.11 2.05 -14.01
N SER A 71 5.27 1.70 -14.98
CA SER A 71 5.44 2.13 -16.38
C SER A 71 5.35 3.65 -16.57
N SER A 72 4.47 4.31 -15.80
CA SER A 72 4.29 5.76 -15.89
C SER A 72 5.52 6.55 -15.39
N LEU A 73 6.29 5.99 -14.45
CA LEU A 73 7.59 6.55 -14.06
C LEU A 73 8.58 6.56 -15.22
N LYS A 74 8.59 5.48 -16.02
CA LYS A 74 9.49 5.33 -17.16
C LYS A 74 9.13 6.27 -18.32
N TRP A 75 7.87 6.24 -18.74
CA TRP A 75 7.44 6.86 -19.99
C TRP A 75 6.99 8.30 -19.82
N PHE A 76 6.18 8.59 -18.81
CA PHE A 76 5.65 9.93 -18.59
C PHE A 76 6.55 10.78 -17.70
N LYS A 77 7.46 10.14 -16.93
CA LYS A 77 8.34 10.81 -15.96
C LYS A 77 7.55 11.65 -14.95
N GLN A 78 6.33 11.22 -14.63
CA GLN A 78 5.39 11.90 -13.72
C GLN A 78 5.20 11.07 -12.43
N PRO A 79 6.00 11.32 -11.38
CA PRO A 79 5.89 10.59 -10.11
C PRO A 79 4.51 10.68 -9.46
N ALA A 80 3.83 11.82 -9.60
CA ALA A 80 2.50 12.02 -9.04
C ALA A 80 1.43 11.12 -9.69
N LEU A 81 1.48 10.95 -11.02
CA LEU A 81 0.55 10.05 -11.72
C LEU A 81 0.78 8.60 -11.30
N SER A 82 2.05 8.16 -11.29
CA SER A 82 2.43 6.82 -10.83
C SER A 82 1.90 6.56 -9.42
N LEU A 83 2.13 7.51 -8.51
CA LEU A 83 1.73 7.37 -7.12
C LEU A 83 0.23 7.12 -6.98
N ASN A 84 -0.59 7.94 -7.65
CA ASN A 84 -2.04 7.81 -7.58
C ASN A 84 -2.54 6.49 -8.19
N LEU A 85 -1.94 6.02 -9.29
CA LEU A 85 -2.30 4.74 -9.89
C LEU A 85 -2.04 3.57 -8.92
N GLY A 86 -0.88 3.55 -8.27
CA GLY A 86 -0.57 2.53 -7.27
C GLY A 86 -1.50 2.61 -6.06
N PHE A 87 -1.80 3.82 -5.58
CA PHE A 87 -2.71 4.00 -4.45
C PHE A 87 -4.12 3.50 -4.74
N VAL A 88 -4.66 3.75 -5.95
CA VAL A 88 -5.94 3.18 -6.37
C VAL A 88 -5.91 1.66 -6.27
N GLY A 89 -4.87 1.01 -6.82
CA GLY A 89 -4.76 -0.45 -6.82
C GLY A 89 -4.73 -1.02 -5.41
N MET A 90 -3.85 -0.48 -4.56
CA MET A 90 -3.72 -0.90 -3.16
C MET A 90 -5.02 -0.68 -2.37
N SER A 91 -5.63 0.51 -2.48
CA SER A 91 -6.88 0.83 -1.77
C SER A 91 -8.02 -0.06 -2.21
N VAL A 92 -8.26 -0.22 -3.51
CA VAL A 92 -9.37 -1.04 -4.03
C VAL A 92 -9.23 -2.49 -3.56
N HIS A 93 -8.04 -3.06 -3.67
CA HIS A 93 -7.84 -4.45 -3.29
C HIS A 93 -7.93 -4.68 -1.79
N ALA A 94 -7.30 -3.81 -0.98
CA ALA A 94 -7.33 -3.94 0.48
C ALA A 94 -8.72 -3.68 1.06
N LEU A 95 -9.43 -2.63 0.61
CA LEU A 95 -10.79 -2.38 1.08
C LEU A 95 -11.75 -3.48 0.65
N ASN A 96 -11.56 -4.06 -0.52
CA ASN A 96 -12.35 -5.23 -0.93
C ASN A 96 -12.02 -6.46 -0.06
N ILE A 97 -10.76 -6.72 0.29
CA ILE A 97 -10.45 -7.85 1.19
C ILE A 97 -11.17 -7.70 2.53
N ILE A 98 -11.20 -6.47 3.08
CA ILE A 98 -11.88 -6.16 4.34
C ILE A 98 -13.39 -6.38 4.16
N TYR A 99 -13.96 -5.88 3.07
CA TYR A 99 -15.39 -6.07 2.76
C TYR A 99 -15.77 -7.55 2.68
N GLN A 100 -14.98 -8.36 1.96
CA GLN A 100 -15.24 -9.79 1.75
C GLN A 100 -15.04 -10.66 3.01
N SER A 101 -14.44 -10.11 4.07
CA SER A 101 -14.05 -10.83 5.28
C SER A 101 -14.80 -10.38 6.53
N GLY A 102 -15.97 -9.77 6.38
CA GLY A 102 -16.83 -9.35 7.49
C GLY A 102 -16.93 -7.83 7.68
N GLY A 103 -16.35 -7.05 6.78
CA GLY A 103 -16.34 -5.60 6.88
C GLY A 103 -15.43 -5.09 8.00
N GLU A 104 -15.34 -3.77 8.17
CA GLU A 104 -14.30 -3.14 9.02
C GLU A 104 -14.28 -3.63 10.48
N VAL A 105 -15.43 -4.02 11.03
CA VAL A 105 -15.54 -4.38 12.46
C VAL A 105 -15.11 -5.83 12.70
N ASP A 106 -15.57 -6.77 11.89
CA ASP A 106 -15.33 -8.21 12.11
C ASP A 106 -14.13 -8.74 11.31
N SER A 107 -13.65 -7.98 10.32
CA SER A 107 -12.58 -8.42 9.44
C SER A 107 -11.25 -8.58 10.18
N THR A 108 -10.64 -9.74 9.94
CA THR A 108 -9.24 -10.00 10.33
C THR A 108 -8.24 -9.14 9.57
N GLN A 109 -8.69 -8.39 8.56
CA GLN A 109 -7.90 -7.56 7.66
C GLN A 109 -7.99 -6.06 7.98
N THR A 110 -8.69 -5.68 9.05
CA THR A 110 -8.91 -4.26 9.39
C THR A 110 -7.60 -3.47 9.58
N TYR A 111 -6.52 -4.10 10.05
CA TYR A 111 -5.22 -3.44 10.18
C TYR A 111 -4.54 -3.05 8.86
N TRP A 112 -5.09 -3.47 7.71
CA TRP A 112 -4.64 -2.96 6.42
C TRP A 112 -5.02 -1.48 6.20
N VAL A 113 -6.09 -0.97 6.83
CA VAL A 113 -6.46 0.45 6.77
C VAL A 113 -5.38 1.37 7.36
N PRO A 114 -4.93 1.20 8.62
CA PRO A 114 -3.83 2.00 9.15
C PRO A 114 -2.52 1.78 8.41
N LEU A 115 -2.25 0.58 7.89
CA LEU A 115 -1.07 0.33 7.06
C LEU A 115 -1.10 1.15 5.76
N LEU A 116 -2.25 1.24 5.09
CA LEU A 116 -2.41 2.10 3.90
C LEU A 116 -2.14 3.56 4.24
N VAL A 117 -2.69 4.07 5.35
CA VAL A 117 -2.42 5.44 5.81
C VAL A 117 -0.92 5.67 5.95
N VAL A 118 -0.20 4.79 6.64
CA VAL A 118 1.26 4.91 6.79
C VAL A 118 1.98 4.85 5.43
N ALA A 119 1.59 3.93 4.55
CA ALA A 119 2.17 3.81 3.22
C ALA A 119 1.97 5.07 2.37
N PHE A 120 0.82 5.74 2.50
CA PHE A 120 0.54 6.98 1.79
C PHE A 120 1.44 8.12 2.24
N PHE A 121 1.69 8.26 3.55
CA PHE A 121 2.60 9.28 4.08
C PHE A 121 4.07 9.00 3.76
N LEU A 122 4.47 7.74 3.64
CA LEU A 122 5.81 7.38 3.21
C LEU A 122 6.08 7.71 1.74
N SER A 123 5.08 7.53 0.88
CA SER A 123 5.26 7.56 -0.58
C SER A 123 4.79 8.86 -1.23
N GLY A 124 3.84 9.57 -0.61
CA GLY A 124 3.17 10.74 -1.16
C GLY A 124 3.66 12.07 -0.62
N THR A 125 3.26 13.15 -1.29
CA THR A 125 3.29 14.48 -0.67
C THR A 125 2.23 14.52 0.44
N ARG A 126 2.42 15.41 1.42
CA ARG A 126 1.47 15.57 2.54
C ARG A 126 0.02 15.70 2.08
N LEU A 127 -0.25 16.50 1.05
CA LEU A 127 -1.62 16.72 0.56
C LEU A 127 -2.21 15.46 -0.08
N ILE A 128 -1.43 14.76 -0.91
CA ILE A 128 -1.89 13.51 -1.55
C ILE A 128 -2.12 12.44 -0.47
N ALA A 129 -1.21 12.32 0.49
CA ALA A 129 -1.34 11.37 1.58
C ALA A 129 -2.61 11.61 2.40
N ILE A 130 -2.87 12.86 2.83
CA ILE A 130 -4.10 13.22 3.56
C ILE A 130 -5.35 12.91 2.74
N ALA A 131 -5.36 13.23 1.44
CA ALA A 131 -6.52 12.98 0.59
C ALA A 131 -6.84 11.48 0.51
N TRP A 132 -5.84 10.64 0.25
CA TRP A 132 -6.02 9.19 0.18
C TRP A 132 -6.32 8.55 1.53
N SER A 133 -5.71 9.03 2.62
CA SER A 133 -6.09 8.65 3.97
C SER A 133 -7.55 8.97 4.26
N GLY A 134 -8.03 10.15 3.86
CA GLY A 134 -9.44 10.55 4.00
C GLY A 134 -10.38 9.60 3.24
N VAL A 135 -10.02 9.19 2.03
CA VAL A 135 -10.80 8.22 1.24
C VAL A 135 -10.91 6.86 1.95
N VAL A 136 -9.79 6.27 2.37
CA VAL A 136 -9.81 4.95 3.01
C VAL A 136 -10.51 4.99 4.38
N ILE A 137 -10.34 6.08 5.15
CA ILE A 137 -11.04 6.30 6.42
C ILE A 137 -12.54 6.46 6.19
N ALA A 138 -12.96 7.21 5.18
CA ALA A 138 -14.38 7.39 4.87
C ALA A 138 -15.06 6.05 4.48
N ILE A 139 -14.37 5.21 3.70
CA ILE A 139 -14.89 3.89 3.34
C ILE A 139 -14.93 2.96 4.56
N SER A 140 -13.88 2.93 5.38
CA SER A 140 -13.85 2.20 6.66
C SER A 140 -15.01 2.63 7.57
N ALA A 141 -15.23 3.94 7.75
CA ALA A 141 -16.33 4.49 8.54
C ALA A 141 -17.72 4.11 7.97
N LEU A 142 -17.87 4.09 6.64
CA LEU A 142 -19.10 3.63 5.99
C LEU A 142 -19.37 2.16 6.29
N MET A 143 -18.34 1.30 6.24
CA MET A 143 -18.47 -0.12 6.56
C MET A 143 -18.80 -0.33 8.03
N THR A 144 -18.20 0.45 8.93
CA THR A 144 -18.57 0.47 10.36
C THR A 144 -20.03 0.87 10.55
N HIS A 145 -20.49 1.93 9.88
CA HIS A 145 -21.88 2.37 9.95
C HIS A 145 -22.85 1.28 9.45
N GLN A 146 -22.52 0.61 8.35
CA GLN A 146 -23.29 -0.51 7.82
C GLN A 146 -23.37 -1.66 8.83
N HIS A 147 -22.25 -2.04 9.44
CA HIS A 147 -22.21 -3.10 10.46
C HIS A 147 -23.12 -2.77 11.65
N VAL A 148 -23.01 -1.57 12.24
CA VAL A 148 -23.86 -1.18 13.38
C VAL A 148 -25.33 -0.99 13.02
N SER A 149 -25.63 -0.83 11.72
CA SER A 149 -27.00 -0.79 11.19
C SER A 149 -27.58 -2.18 10.91
N GLY A 150 -26.85 -3.25 11.19
CA GLY A 150 -27.27 -4.64 10.97
C GLY A 150 -27.05 -5.16 9.55
N PHE A 151 -26.21 -4.50 8.74
CA PHE A 151 -25.83 -5.03 7.43
C PHE A 151 -24.92 -6.25 7.60
N GLU A 152 -25.31 -7.37 6.97
CA GLU A 152 -24.50 -8.59 6.97
C GLU A 152 -23.46 -8.54 5.85
N PHE A 153 -22.19 -8.39 6.23
CA PHE A 153 -21.08 -8.49 5.29
C PHE A 153 -20.83 -9.95 4.89
N PRO A 154 -20.34 -10.18 3.66
CA PRO A 154 -19.87 -11.50 3.26
C PRO A 154 -18.72 -11.97 4.17
N GLN A 155 -18.62 -13.29 4.31
CA GLN A 155 -17.62 -13.97 5.12
C GLN A 155 -16.76 -14.89 4.25
N LEU A 156 -15.45 -14.92 4.50
CA LEU A 156 -14.55 -15.81 3.79
C LEU A 156 -14.70 -17.24 4.31
N VAL A 157 -15.11 -18.14 3.43
CA VAL A 157 -15.22 -19.57 3.75
C VAL A 157 -13.90 -20.24 3.38
N LEU A 158 -13.08 -20.51 4.40
CA LEU A 158 -11.77 -21.13 4.27
C LEU A 158 -11.70 -22.43 5.07
N SER A 159 -10.76 -23.31 4.72
CA SER A 159 -10.40 -24.42 5.61
C SER A 159 -9.84 -23.88 6.93
N GLU A 160 -9.93 -24.62 8.03
CA GLU A 160 -9.39 -24.17 9.32
C GLU A 160 -7.91 -23.78 9.25
N ALA A 161 -7.11 -24.54 8.50
CA ALA A 161 -5.69 -24.25 8.34
C ALA A 161 -5.47 -22.93 7.58
N SER A 162 -6.21 -22.71 6.49
CA SER A 162 -6.20 -21.46 5.72
C SER A 162 -6.71 -20.28 6.54
N GLN A 163 -7.74 -20.48 7.36
CA GLN A 163 -8.30 -19.44 8.22
C GLN A 163 -7.31 -19.02 9.32
N ARG A 164 -6.62 -19.99 9.95
CA ARG A 164 -5.56 -19.68 10.92
C ARG A 164 -4.43 -18.87 10.30
N LEU A 165 -3.97 -19.28 9.12
CA LEU A 165 -2.96 -18.52 8.38
C LEU A 165 -3.44 -17.10 8.11
N GLU A 166 -4.70 -16.95 7.68
CA GLU A 166 -5.27 -15.63 7.37
C GLU A 166 -5.41 -14.73 8.60
N ILE A 167 -5.81 -15.26 9.75
CA ILE A 167 -5.88 -14.46 10.98
C ILE A 167 -4.50 -13.89 11.32
N TRP A 168 -3.46 -14.73 11.27
CA TRP A 168 -2.10 -14.29 11.56
C TRP A 168 -1.56 -13.30 10.52
N SER A 169 -1.78 -13.57 9.22
CA SER A 169 -1.34 -12.64 8.17
C SER A 169 -2.13 -11.35 8.13
N GLY A 170 -3.44 -11.37 8.37
CA GLY A 170 -4.27 -10.17 8.39
C GLY A 170 -4.05 -9.28 9.61
N THR A 171 -3.72 -9.90 10.74
CA THR A 171 -3.58 -9.17 12.01
C THR A 171 -2.14 -8.74 12.28
N VAL A 172 -1.19 -9.68 12.27
CA VAL A 172 0.17 -9.43 12.77
C VAL A 172 1.06 -8.81 11.70
N LEU A 173 0.94 -9.25 10.45
CA LEU A 173 1.82 -8.74 9.39
C LEU A 173 1.66 -7.23 9.18
N PRO A 174 0.46 -6.63 9.10
CA PRO A 174 0.34 -5.18 8.94
C PRO A 174 0.96 -4.41 10.11
N LEU A 175 0.82 -4.90 11.34
CA LEU A 175 1.40 -4.27 12.53
C LEU A 175 2.94 -4.26 12.47
N VAL A 176 3.55 -5.38 12.08
CA VAL A 176 5.02 -5.46 11.89
C VAL A 176 5.47 -4.49 10.81
N VAL A 177 4.76 -4.43 9.67
CA VAL A 177 5.10 -3.51 8.57
C VAL A 177 4.95 -2.06 9.00
N ILE A 178 3.88 -1.72 9.73
CA ILE A 178 3.68 -0.38 10.32
C ILE A 178 4.86 -0.02 11.23
N CYS A 179 5.28 -0.93 12.11
CA CYS A 179 6.40 -0.68 13.02
C CYS A 179 7.70 -0.36 12.25
N ILE A 180 8.02 -1.15 11.22
CA ILE A 180 9.19 -0.92 10.37
C ILE A 180 9.10 0.42 9.64
N ALA A 181 7.93 0.73 9.07
CA ALA A 181 7.66 1.98 8.37
C ALA A 181 7.82 3.21 9.30
N GLN A 182 7.32 3.11 10.53
CA GLN A 182 7.44 4.16 11.53
C GLN A 182 8.89 4.31 12.02
N ALA A 183 9.63 3.21 12.22
CA ALA A 183 11.04 3.27 12.57
C ALA A 183 11.88 3.99 11.50
N PHE A 184 11.60 3.72 10.21
CA PHE A 184 12.23 4.42 9.10
C PHE A 184 11.88 5.92 9.09
N THR A 185 10.62 6.27 9.35
CA THR A 185 10.17 7.67 9.44
C THR A 185 10.82 8.41 10.60
N ALA A 186 10.91 7.76 11.77
CA ALA A 186 11.57 8.30 12.95
C ALA A 186 13.04 8.58 12.67
N LYS A 187 13.77 7.63 12.07
CA LYS A 187 15.16 7.83 11.67
C LYS A 187 15.34 9.04 10.74
N GLN A 188 14.50 9.17 9.71
CA GLN A 188 14.60 10.34 8.80
C GLN A 188 14.35 11.67 9.51
N ARG A 189 13.45 11.69 10.49
CA ARG A 189 13.19 12.88 11.29
C ARG A 189 14.40 13.22 12.15
N ASP A 190 14.97 12.23 12.82
CA ASP A 190 16.13 12.43 13.71
C ASP A 190 17.34 12.92 12.89
N ASP A 191 17.62 12.31 11.72
CA ASP A 191 18.66 12.77 10.78
C ASP A 191 18.42 14.23 10.34
N ALA A 192 17.15 14.61 10.07
CA ALA A 192 16.82 15.97 9.65
C ALA A 192 17.01 17.00 10.77
N ILE A 193 16.73 16.62 12.02
CA ILE A 193 16.94 17.47 13.20
C ILE A 193 18.45 17.67 13.42
N GLU A 194 19.23 16.60 13.40
CA GLU A 194 20.69 16.66 13.60
C GLU A 194 21.36 17.55 12.54
N ASN A 195 20.99 17.39 11.26
CA ASN A 195 21.50 18.24 10.18
C ASN A 195 21.11 19.72 10.35
N ALA A 196 19.90 19.99 10.83
CA ALA A 196 19.43 21.35 11.08
C ALA A 196 20.14 22.00 12.29
N GLU A 197 20.47 21.21 13.30
CA GLU A 197 21.25 21.66 14.46
C GLU A 197 22.71 21.94 14.07
N ALA A 198 23.35 21.04 13.32
CA ALA A 198 24.71 21.25 12.82
C ALA A 198 24.84 22.53 11.97
N ALA A 199 23.88 22.78 11.07
CA ALA A 199 23.88 23.96 10.21
C ALA A 199 23.74 25.29 10.98
N LYS A 200 23.13 25.27 12.19
CA LYS A 200 23.05 26.45 13.06
C LYS A 200 24.35 26.73 13.82
N VAL A 201 25.16 25.70 14.06
CA VAL A 201 26.46 25.85 14.74
C VAL A 201 27.51 26.39 13.77
N GLU A 202 27.36 26.15 12.47
CA GLU A 202 28.27 26.62 11.42
C GLU A 202 27.93 28.03 10.86
N SER A 203 26.81 28.66 11.26
CA SER A 203 26.41 30.02 10.84
C SER A 203 26.69 31.07 11.89
#